data_AF-A0A382MXE7-F1
#
_entry.id   AF-A0A382MXE7-F1
#
_cell.length_a   1.000
_cell.length_b   1.000
_cell.length_c   1.000
_cell.angle_alpha   90.00
_cell.angle_beta   90.00
_cell.angle_gamma   90.00
#
_symmetry.space_group_name_H-M   'P 1'
#
loop_
_entity.id
_entity.type
_entity.pdbx_description
1 polymer ?
#
loop_
_entity_poly.entity_id
_entity_poly.type
_entity_poly.pdbx_seq_one_letter_code
_entity_poly.pdbx_strand_id
1 'polypeptide(L)'
;MDKIVKGAPRKGQYGWPEFDKDFKLEYKDAREREEFMIQYCHRPKSSYISDALGVDEYVWNMDNMEKYYPVLDYKYYPEVENADFNGLMIKRAEELRDMGKHIEVFYSGGVDSAAMLYALKEVCPREQLHIIAGGDAVIKHYPKLWEDYVIKGPHRLDMTGNIYGMANPDTNVYTSGCEADRLFGSVGYPPQVDDAVR
;
A
#
# COMPACT_ATOMS: atom_id res chain seq x y z
N MET A 1 7.01 1.73 -40.44
CA MET A 1 7.87 0.66 -39.89
C MET A 1 7.94 0.91 -38.40
N ASP A 2 7.11 0.19 -37.65
CA ASP A 2 6.93 0.35 -36.22
C ASP A 2 8.19 -0.11 -35.47
N LYS A 3 8.79 0.79 -34.71
CA LYS A 3 9.80 0.45 -33.69
C LYS A 3 9.17 0.58 -32.31
N ILE A 4 8.25 -0.32 -32.00
CA ILE A 4 7.81 -0.51 -30.62
C ILE A 4 8.95 -1.22 -29.88
N VAL A 5 9.63 -0.49 -28.99
CA VAL A 5 10.69 -1.04 -28.14
C VAL A 5 10.05 -1.94 -27.09
N LYS A 6 10.23 -3.26 -27.25
CA LYS A 6 9.93 -4.25 -26.20
C LYS A 6 11.11 -4.35 -25.23
N GLY A 7 10.92 -3.91 -24.00
CA GLY A 7 11.84 -4.16 -22.87
C GLY A 7 12.01 -2.96 -21.95
N ALA A 8 12.17 -3.23 -20.65
CA ALA A 8 12.45 -2.20 -19.64
C ALA A 8 13.74 -1.44 -20.00
N PRO A 9 13.72 -0.09 -20.02
CA PRO A 9 14.90 0.69 -20.34
C PRO A 9 16.02 0.45 -19.32
N ARG A 10 17.25 0.24 -19.78
CA ARG A 10 18.45 0.10 -18.95
C ARG A 10 18.90 1.47 -18.45
N LYS A 11 19.51 1.51 -17.26
CA LYS A 11 20.18 2.70 -16.70
C LYS A 11 21.18 3.26 -17.74
N GLY A 12 20.99 4.52 -18.18
CA GLY A 12 21.82 5.19 -19.18
C GLY A 12 21.42 5.01 -20.65
N GLN A 13 20.24 4.43 -20.93
CA GLN A 13 19.78 4.21 -22.30
C GLN A 13 19.20 5.47 -22.98
N TYR A 14 18.80 6.47 -22.19
CA TYR A 14 18.44 7.81 -22.65
C TYR A 14 18.97 8.86 -21.66
N GLY A 15 19.75 9.82 -22.12
CA GLY A 15 20.16 10.98 -21.34
C GLY A 15 19.18 12.14 -21.53
N TRP A 16 18.89 12.92 -20.50
CA TRP A 16 18.15 14.19 -20.64
C TRP A 16 18.62 15.08 -21.83
N PRO A 17 19.93 15.13 -22.18
CA PRO A 17 20.39 15.85 -23.37
C PRO A 17 19.82 15.35 -24.69
N GLU A 18 19.43 14.07 -24.79
CA GLU A 18 19.06 13.37 -26.03
C GLU A 18 17.60 13.59 -26.43
N PHE A 19 16.74 14.09 -25.52
CA PHE A 19 15.37 14.48 -25.87
C PHE A 19 15.34 15.78 -26.66
N ASP A 20 14.43 15.87 -27.62
CA ASP A 20 14.20 17.11 -28.35
C ASP A 20 13.61 18.21 -27.45
N LYS A 21 13.58 19.43 -27.98
CA LYS A 21 13.12 20.61 -27.25
C LYS A 21 11.63 20.55 -26.92
N ASP A 22 10.83 19.95 -27.81
CA ASP A 22 9.39 19.93 -27.69
C ASP A 22 8.98 18.97 -26.58
N PHE A 23 9.57 17.77 -26.54
CA PHE A 23 9.42 16.82 -25.43
C PHE A 23 9.82 17.43 -24.09
N LYS A 24 10.94 18.18 -24.04
CA LYS A 24 11.40 18.82 -22.80
C LYS A 24 10.43 19.88 -22.28
N LEU A 25 9.76 20.60 -23.18
CA LEU A 25 8.73 21.59 -22.82
C LEU A 25 7.47 20.87 -22.33
N GLU A 26 6.99 19.87 -23.05
CA GLU A 26 5.83 19.06 -22.65
C GLU A 26 6.03 18.39 -21.29
N TYR A 27 7.20 17.78 -21.06
CA TYR A 27 7.57 17.18 -19.78
C TYR A 27 7.57 18.21 -18.65
N LYS A 28 8.11 19.41 -18.89
CA LYS A 28 8.16 20.48 -17.90
C LYS A 28 6.74 20.94 -17.53
N ASP A 29 5.89 21.18 -18.52
CA ASP A 29 4.51 21.64 -18.31
C ASP A 29 3.70 20.57 -17.55
N ALA A 30 3.85 19.29 -17.92
CA ALA A 30 3.22 18.17 -17.21
C ALA A 30 3.70 18.06 -15.76
N ARG A 31 5.01 18.26 -15.51
CA ARG A 31 5.58 18.21 -14.16
C ARG A 31 5.15 19.38 -13.30
N GLU A 32 5.08 20.60 -13.84
CA GLU A 32 4.61 21.77 -13.11
C GLU A 32 3.12 21.64 -12.74
N ARG A 33 2.31 21.05 -13.62
CA ARG A 33 0.90 20.71 -13.33
C ARG A 33 0.78 19.64 -12.24
N GLU A 34 1.58 18.58 -12.31
CA GLU A 34 1.63 17.55 -11.26
C GLU A 34 2.02 18.15 -9.90
N GLU A 35 3.05 19.00 -9.86
CA GLU A 35 3.50 19.67 -8.63
C GLU A 35 2.46 20.64 -8.05
N PHE A 36 1.73 21.36 -8.91
CA PHE A 36 0.59 22.17 -8.48
C PHE A 36 -0.47 21.30 -7.81
N MET A 37 -0.84 20.19 -8.42
CA MET A 37 -1.87 19.29 -7.87
C MET A 37 -1.41 18.60 -6.58
N ILE A 38 -0.13 18.23 -6.47
CA ILE A 38 0.47 17.70 -5.23
C ILE A 38 0.28 18.71 -4.10
N GLN A 39 0.60 19.98 -4.36
CA GLN A 39 0.45 21.06 -3.37
C GLN A 39 -1.02 21.36 -3.06
N TYR A 40 -1.89 21.38 -4.07
CA TYR A 40 -3.33 21.59 -3.91
C TYR A 40 -3.96 20.52 -3.01
N CYS A 41 -3.53 19.27 -3.16
CA CYS A 41 -3.94 18.14 -2.33
C CYS A 41 -3.17 18.04 -0.99
N HIS A 42 -2.44 19.08 -0.59
CA HIS A 42 -1.65 19.15 0.65
C HIS A 42 -0.66 17.99 0.84
N ARG A 43 -0.08 17.50 -0.27
CA ARG A 43 0.92 16.43 -0.26
C ARG A 43 2.35 17.00 -0.15
N PRO A 44 3.29 16.24 0.44
CA PRO A 44 4.70 16.55 0.33
C PRO A 44 5.15 16.64 -1.14
N LYS A 45 6.07 17.56 -1.47
CA LYS A 45 6.61 17.73 -2.84
C LYS A 45 7.27 16.47 -3.43
N SER A 46 7.66 15.53 -2.57
CA SER A 46 8.21 14.22 -2.95
C SER A 46 7.14 13.17 -3.33
N SER A 47 5.86 13.55 -3.31
CA SER A 47 4.77 12.65 -3.68
C SER A 47 4.62 12.56 -5.20
N TYR A 48 3.85 11.58 -5.65
CA TYR A 48 3.49 11.38 -7.06
C TYR A 48 1.97 11.34 -7.16
N ILE A 49 1.40 11.79 -8.27
CA ILE A 49 -0.03 11.68 -8.52
C ILE A 49 -0.24 10.62 -9.59
N SER A 50 -1.01 9.58 -9.23
CA SER A 50 -1.53 8.63 -10.21
C SER A 50 -2.79 9.24 -10.83
N ASP A 51 -2.73 9.58 -12.11
CA ASP A 51 -3.92 9.91 -12.89
C ASP A 51 -4.63 8.63 -13.35
N ALA A 52 -5.28 7.97 -12.40
CA ALA A 52 -5.95 6.70 -12.65
C ALA A 52 -7.08 6.80 -13.69
N LEU A 53 -7.58 8.00 -13.98
CA LEU A 53 -8.64 8.26 -14.96
C LEU A 53 -8.10 8.71 -16.33
N GLY A 54 -6.79 8.97 -16.44
CA GLY A 54 -6.14 9.39 -17.67
C GLY A 54 -6.59 10.77 -18.20
N VAL A 55 -7.10 11.64 -17.35
CA VAL A 55 -7.62 12.98 -17.75
C VAL A 55 -6.51 14.01 -17.90
N ASP A 56 -5.47 13.91 -17.09
CA ASP A 56 -4.37 14.87 -16.99
C ASP A 56 -3.03 14.33 -17.55
N GLU A 57 -2.90 13.01 -17.71
CA GLU A 57 -1.74 12.29 -18.24
C GLU A 57 -0.40 12.69 -17.57
N TYR A 58 -0.37 12.71 -16.24
CA TYR A 58 0.87 13.02 -15.49
C TYR A 58 2.02 12.06 -15.84
N VAL A 59 3.25 12.52 -15.59
CA VAL A 59 4.53 11.87 -15.96
C VAL A 59 4.60 10.38 -15.58
N TRP A 60 3.96 10.00 -14.48
CA TRP A 60 3.82 8.61 -14.04
C TRP A 60 2.40 8.09 -14.32
N ASN A 61 2.13 7.79 -15.58
CA ASN A 61 0.96 7.04 -15.96
C ASN A 61 1.34 5.55 -16.02
N MET A 62 0.74 4.71 -15.17
CA MET A 62 0.97 3.26 -15.24
C MET A 62 0.22 2.73 -16.45
N ASP A 63 0.89 2.75 -17.59
CA ASP A 63 0.55 2.27 -18.93
C ASP A 63 0.12 0.79 -19.01
N ASN A 64 0.02 0.11 -17.87
CA ASN A 64 -0.24 -1.32 -17.76
C ASN A 64 -1.18 -1.71 -16.61
N MET A 65 -1.90 -0.75 -16.00
CA MET A 65 -2.86 -1.02 -14.93
C MET A 65 -3.78 -2.18 -15.28
N GLU A 66 -4.42 -2.19 -16.46
CA GLU A 66 -5.34 -3.26 -16.90
C GLU A 66 -4.68 -4.63 -17.15
N LYS A 67 -3.37 -4.69 -17.41
CA LYS A 67 -2.70 -5.91 -17.86
C LYS A 67 -2.21 -6.78 -16.70
N TYR A 68 -1.75 -6.16 -15.62
CA TYR A 68 -1.12 -6.86 -14.50
C TYR A 68 -1.82 -6.62 -13.16
N TYR A 69 -2.71 -5.64 -13.09
CA TYR A 69 -3.50 -5.36 -11.90
C TYR A 69 -5.00 -5.34 -12.27
N PRO A 70 -5.88 -5.86 -11.42
CA PRO A 70 -7.30 -5.58 -11.62
C PRO A 70 -7.50 -4.07 -11.48
N VAL A 71 -8.02 -3.42 -12.52
CA VAL A 71 -8.55 -2.06 -12.39
C VAL A 71 -9.79 -2.18 -11.51
N LEU A 72 -9.65 -1.73 -10.27
CA LEU A 72 -10.78 -1.61 -9.36
C LEU A 72 -11.52 -0.34 -9.76
N ASP A 73 -12.62 -0.49 -10.51
CA ASP A 73 -13.52 0.62 -10.75
C ASP A 73 -13.96 1.20 -9.42
N TYR A 74 -13.70 2.49 -9.20
CA TYR A 74 -14.23 3.20 -8.05
C TYR A 74 -15.74 3.35 -8.24
N LYS A 75 -16.48 2.35 -7.76
CA LYS A 75 -17.94 2.31 -7.79
C LYS A 75 -18.46 2.72 -6.43
N TYR A 76 -19.46 3.59 -6.44
CA TYR A 76 -20.27 3.80 -5.26
C TYR A 76 -21.08 2.54 -5.00
N TYR A 77 -21.04 2.05 -3.75
CA TYR A 77 -21.73 0.84 -3.31
C TYR A 77 -22.89 1.27 -2.37
N PRO A 78 -24.14 1.39 -2.86
CA PRO A 78 -25.26 1.87 -2.05
C PRO A 78 -25.50 1.03 -0.79
N GLU A 79 -25.16 -0.25 -0.83
CA GLU A 79 -25.29 -1.18 0.29
C GLU A 79 -24.38 -0.86 1.49
N VAL A 80 -23.33 -0.05 1.31
CA VAL A 80 -22.43 0.38 2.40
C VAL A 80 -22.60 1.84 2.79
N GLU A 81 -23.45 2.62 2.10
CA GLU A 81 -23.64 4.06 2.39
C GLU A 81 -24.03 4.32 3.86
N ASN A 82 -24.86 3.44 4.42
CA ASN A 82 -25.36 3.55 5.78
C ASN A 82 -24.90 2.37 6.65
N ALA A 83 -23.90 1.61 6.21
CA ALA A 83 -23.37 0.51 6.98
C ALA A 83 -22.53 1.04 8.16
N ASP A 84 -22.73 0.45 9.34
CA ASP A 84 -21.90 0.76 10.49
C ASP A 84 -20.46 0.26 10.25
N PHE A 85 -19.49 1.15 10.43
CA PHE A 85 -18.08 0.86 10.18
C PHE A 85 -17.58 -0.31 11.03
N ASN A 86 -17.96 -0.37 12.31
CA ASN A 86 -17.55 -1.47 13.19
C ASN A 86 -18.18 -2.79 12.73
N GLY A 87 -19.45 -2.77 12.34
CA GLY A 87 -20.13 -3.91 11.74
C GLY A 87 -19.41 -4.43 10.49
N LEU A 88 -18.94 -3.55 9.61
CA LEU A 88 -18.15 -3.93 8.42
C LEU A 88 -16.81 -4.56 8.81
N MET A 89 -16.09 -3.97 9.77
CA MET A 89 -14.82 -4.50 10.26
C MET A 89 -14.97 -5.90 10.87
N ILE A 90 -15.99 -6.09 11.71
CA ILE A 90 -16.29 -7.39 12.34
C ILE A 90 -16.71 -8.41 11.30
N LYS A 91 -17.62 -8.06 10.38
CA LYS A 91 -18.03 -8.96 9.29
C LYS A 91 -16.81 -9.42 8.47
N ARG A 92 -15.90 -8.50 8.13
CA ARG A 92 -14.69 -8.86 7.39
C ARG A 92 -13.76 -9.77 8.21
N ALA A 93 -13.65 -9.54 9.51
CA ALA A 93 -12.90 -10.41 10.40
C ALA A 93 -13.50 -11.82 10.50
N GLU A 94 -14.84 -11.95 10.51
CA GLU A 94 -15.53 -13.24 10.46
C GLU A 94 -15.29 -13.96 9.13
N GLU A 95 -15.35 -13.25 8.01
CA GLU A 95 -15.00 -13.82 6.70
C GLU A 95 -13.58 -14.39 6.69
N LEU A 96 -12.61 -13.69 7.27
CA LEU A 96 -11.23 -14.16 7.38
C LEU A 96 -11.10 -15.37 8.31
N ARG A 97 -11.79 -15.36 9.45
CA ARG A 97 -11.86 -16.48 10.40
C ARG A 97 -12.38 -17.75 9.71
N ASP A 98 -13.46 -17.62 8.96
CA ASP A 98 -14.19 -18.74 8.37
C ASP A 98 -13.48 -19.35 7.16
N MET A 99 -12.39 -18.74 6.67
CA MET A 99 -11.49 -19.36 5.69
C MET A 99 -10.75 -20.59 6.24
N GLY A 100 -10.75 -20.81 7.57
CA GLY A 100 -10.16 -21.99 8.20
C GLY A 100 -8.64 -22.08 8.09
N LYS A 101 -7.98 -20.97 7.74
CA LYS A 101 -6.52 -20.84 7.64
C LYS A 101 -5.98 -20.00 8.81
N HIS A 102 -4.68 -20.08 9.07
CA HIS A 102 -4.01 -19.08 9.88
C HIS A 102 -4.03 -17.73 9.15
N ILE A 103 -4.16 -16.67 9.93
CA ILE A 103 -4.23 -15.29 9.46
C ILE A 103 -2.95 -14.59 9.89
N GLU A 104 -2.12 -14.27 8.91
CA GLU A 104 -0.90 -13.47 9.10
C GLU A 104 -1.28 -11.98 9.09
N VAL A 105 -1.16 -11.34 10.24
CA VAL A 105 -1.55 -9.95 10.45
C VAL A 105 -0.30 -9.09 10.45
N PHE A 106 -0.17 -8.19 9.47
CA PHE A 106 0.90 -7.20 9.53
C PHE A 106 0.54 -6.09 10.51
N TYR A 107 1.40 -5.90 11.51
CA TYR A 107 1.18 -4.96 12.60
C TYR A 107 2.27 -3.90 12.63
N SER A 108 1.87 -2.64 12.47
CA SER A 108 2.76 -1.48 12.51
C SER A 108 2.64 -0.68 13.82
N GLY A 109 1.63 -0.99 14.64
CA GLY A 109 1.29 -0.18 15.83
C GLY A 109 0.57 1.13 15.50
N GLY A 110 0.39 1.44 14.22
CA GLY A 110 -0.47 2.52 13.75
C GLY A 110 -1.96 2.18 13.89
N VAL A 111 -2.81 3.19 13.73
CA VAL A 111 -4.27 3.08 13.95
C VAL A 111 -4.92 2.02 13.07
N ASP A 112 -4.52 1.89 11.81
CA ASP A 112 -5.16 0.97 10.87
C ASP A 112 -4.88 -0.49 11.23
N SER A 113 -3.61 -0.84 11.44
CA SER A 113 -3.23 -2.18 11.85
C SER A 113 -3.71 -2.54 13.26
N ALA A 114 -3.80 -1.56 14.16
CA ALA A 114 -4.39 -1.77 15.48
C ALA A 114 -5.90 -2.02 15.39
N ALA A 115 -6.65 -1.19 14.66
CA ALA A 115 -8.10 -1.34 14.49
C ALA A 115 -8.46 -2.68 13.83
N MET A 116 -7.71 -3.07 12.80
CA MET A 116 -7.81 -4.39 12.18
C MET A 116 -7.57 -5.51 13.19
N LEU A 117 -6.50 -5.42 14.00
CA LEU A 117 -6.20 -6.43 15.01
C LEU A 117 -7.28 -6.51 16.11
N TYR A 118 -7.89 -5.39 16.50
CA TYR A 118 -9.02 -5.36 17.42
C TYR A 118 -10.26 -6.04 16.85
N ALA A 119 -10.58 -5.83 15.56
CA ALA A 119 -11.69 -6.54 14.93
C ALA A 119 -11.44 -8.06 14.87
N LEU A 120 -10.22 -8.46 14.47
CA LEU A 120 -9.82 -9.86 14.38
C LEU A 120 -9.82 -10.56 15.73
N LYS A 121 -9.26 -9.94 16.79
CA LYS A 121 -9.18 -10.58 18.10
C LYS A 121 -10.56 -10.86 18.72
N GLU A 122 -11.58 -10.11 18.31
CA GLU A 122 -12.93 -10.21 18.87
C GLU A 122 -13.69 -11.44 18.35
N VAL A 123 -13.30 -11.95 17.17
CA VAL A 123 -14.00 -13.08 16.53
C VAL A 123 -13.10 -14.28 16.24
N CYS A 124 -11.78 -14.08 16.10
CA CYS A 124 -10.84 -15.15 15.79
C CYS A 124 -10.24 -15.77 17.07
N PRO A 125 -10.08 -17.10 17.12
CA PRO A 125 -9.24 -17.74 18.12
C PRO A 125 -7.82 -17.17 18.08
N ARG A 126 -7.20 -16.94 19.26
CA ARG A 126 -5.86 -16.36 19.35
C ARG A 126 -4.82 -17.12 18.53
N GLU A 127 -4.87 -18.45 18.52
CA GLU A 127 -3.93 -19.32 17.77
C GLU A 127 -4.10 -19.22 16.25
N GLN A 128 -5.24 -18.73 15.76
CA GLN A 128 -5.44 -18.47 14.34
C GLN A 128 -4.68 -17.22 13.88
N LEU A 129 -4.34 -16.30 14.80
CA LEU A 129 -3.75 -15.01 14.50
C LEU A 129 -2.22 -15.03 14.66
N HIS A 130 -1.51 -14.92 13.55
CA HIS A 130 -0.04 -14.87 13.50
C HIS A 130 0.40 -13.42 13.26
N ILE A 131 0.82 -12.74 14.33
CA ILE A 131 1.15 -11.31 14.23
C ILE A 131 2.58 -11.15 13.72
N ILE A 132 2.76 -10.46 12.60
CA ILE A 132 4.07 -10.13 12.06
C ILE A 132 4.25 -8.61 12.21
N ALA A 133 5.22 -8.19 13.01
CA ALA A 133 5.44 -6.79 13.33
C ALA A 133 6.75 -6.26 12.72
N GLY A 134 6.71 -5.05 12.16
CA GLY A 134 7.84 -4.40 11.49
C GLY A 134 8.82 -3.73 12.46
N GLY A 135 9.65 -4.52 13.13
CA GLY A 135 10.72 -4.04 14.01
C GLY A 135 10.26 -3.70 15.43
N ASP A 136 11.22 -3.34 16.28
CA ASP A 136 11.03 -3.03 17.70
C ASP A 136 10.32 -1.68 17.93
N ALA A 137 10.41 -0.75 16.97
CA ALA A 137 9.72 0.54 17.01
C ALA A 137 8.20 0.39 17.17
N VAL A 138 7.61 -0.66 16.59
CA VAL A 138 6.17 -0.98 16.69
C VAL A 138 5.71 -1.16 18.13
N ILE A 139 6.57 -1.71 18.99
CA ILE A 139 6.29 -1.90 20.42
C ILE A 139 6.05 -0.55 21.09
N LYS A 140 6.82 0.47 20.70
CA LYS A 140 6.73 1.83 21.27
C LYS A 140 5.52 2.59 20.74
N HIS A 141 5.04 2.29 19.53
CA HIS A 141 3.87 2.96 18.96
C HIS A 141 2.59 2.62 19.71
N TYR A 142 2.42 1.36 20.12
CA TYR A 142 1.28 0.98 20.95
C TYR A 142 1.65 -0.13 21.96
N PRO A 143 2.32 0.22 23.08
CA PRO A 143 2.86 -0.73 24.05
C PRO A 143 1.79 -1.61 24.69
N LYS A 144 0.63 -1.02 25.01
CA LYS A 144 -0.46 -1.75 25.65
C LYS A 144 -0.96 -2.93 24.83
N LEU A 145 -1.24 -2.74 23.54
CA LEU A 145 -1.71 -3.82 22.68
C LEU A 145 -0.63 -4.89 22.48
N TRP A 146 0.64 -4.46 22.43
CA TRP A 146 1.77 -5.36 22.37
C TRP A 146 1.84 -6.28 23.61
N GLU A 147 1.90 -5.67 24.80
CA GLU A 147 2.04 -6.36 26.09
C GLU A 147 0.81 -7.21 26.45
N ASP A 148 -0.38 -6.66 26.24
CA ASP A 148 -1.62 -7.31 26.67
C ASP A 148 -2.05 -8.45 25.75
N TYR A 149 -1.63 -8.44 24.48
CA TYR A 149 -2.20 -9.33 23.47
C TYR A 149 -1.18 -9.94 22.51
N VAL A 150 -0.35 -9.12 21.84
CA VAL A 150 0.52 -9.61 20.75
C VAL A 150 1.51 -10.64 21.26
N ILE A 151 2.25 -10.33 22.33
CA ILE A 151 3.30 -11.22 22.85
C ILE A 151 2.76 -12.52 23.45
N LYS A 152 1.46 -12.59 23.75
CA LYS A 152 0.83 -13.73 24.43
C LYS A 152 0.43 -14.87 23.49
N GLY A 153 0.73 -14.78 22.20
CA GLY A 153 0.49 -15.86 21.25
C GLY A 153 1.45 -15.79 20.05
N PRO A 154 1.15 -16.48 18.94
CA PRO A 154 2.03 -16.51 17.78
C PRO A 154 2.35 -15.10 17.27
N HIS A 155 3.64 -14.76 17.24
CA HIS A 155 4.13 -13.50 16.70
C HIS A 155 5.57 -13.61 16.17
N ARG A 156 5.95 -12.69 15.28
CA ARG A 156 7.30 -12.51 14.74
C ARG A 156 7.62 -11.03 14.66
N LEU A 157 8.86 -10.67 14.99
CA LEU A 157 9.40 -9.33 14.75
C LEU A 157 10.32 -9.41 13.53
N ASP A 158 9.97 -8.69 12.47
CA ASP A 158 10.84 -8.50 11.32
C ASP A 158 11.80 -7.35 11.61
N MET A 159 13.07 -7.69 11.86
CA MET A 159 14.15 -6.71 12.05
C MET A 159 14.85 -6.35 10.73
N THR A 160 14.43 -6.94 9.61
CA THR A 160 15.11 -6.80 8.31
C THR A 160 14.48 -5.73 7.41
N GLY A 161 13.27 -5.27 7.74
CA GLY A 161 12.51 -4.32 6.92
C GLY A 161 11.81 -4.96 5.72
N ASN A 162 11.77 -6.29 5.65
CA ASN A 162 11.06 -7.07 4.63
C ASN A 162 9.90 -7.88 5.24
N ILE A 163 8.95 -7.19 5.85
CA ILE A 163 7.82 -7.80 6.54
C ILE A 163 6.99 -8.72 5.61
N TYR A 164 6.88 -8.37 4.33
CA TYR A 164 6.17 -9.16 3.33
C TYR A 164 6.85 -10.49 3.02
N GLY A 165 8.19 -10.51 3.05
CA GLY A 165 8.96 -11.74 2.89
C GLY A 165 8.77 -12.75 4.03
N MET A 166 8.15 -12.34 5.14
CA MET A 166 7.84 -13.21 6.27
C MET A 166 6.50 -13.94 6.12
N ALA A 167 5.65 -13.50 5.19
CA ALA A 167 4.35 -14.09 4.93
C ALA A 167 4.45 -15.38 4.12
N ASN A 168 3.52 -16.29 4.35
CA ASN A 168 3.43 -17.60 3.70
C ASN A 168 2.06 -17.73 3.01
N PRO A 169 1.83 -17.00 1.91
CA PRO A 169 0.51 -16.89 1.27
C PRO A 169 0.05 -18.19 0.58
N ASP A 170 0.94 -19.17 0.42
CA ASP A 170 0.63 -20.51 -0.09
C ASP A 170 -0.20 -21.32 0.92
N THR A 171 0.05 -21.10 2.21
CA THR A 171 -0.56 -21.85 3.32
C THR A 171 -1.50 -21.00 4.16
N ASN A 172 -1.23 -19.69 4.28
CA ASN A 172 -1.94 -18.76 5.15
C ASN A 172 -2.70 -17.69 4.33
N VAL A 173 -3.61 -17.00 5.01
CA VAL A 173 -4.18 -15.73 4.51
C VAL A 173 -3.42 -14.61 5.19
N TYR A 174 -3.09 -13.54 4.48
CA TYR A 174 -2.50 -12.36 5.10
C TYR A 174 -3.41 -11.14 4.96
N THR A 175 -3.24 -10.19 5.86
CA THR A 175 -3.92 -8.89 5.82
C THR A 175 -2.97 -7.79 6.30
N SER A 176 -2.89 -6.69 5.56
CA SER A 176 -1.94 -5.60 5.84
C SER A 176 -2.59 -4.37 6.46
N GLY A 177 -3.87 -4.11 6.17
CA GLY A 177 -4.59 -2.94 6.70
C GLY A 177 -4.07 -1.62 6.13
N CYS A 178 -3.21 -1.65 5.11
CA CYS A 178 -2.63 -0.48 4.45
C CYS A 178 -3.24 -0.21 3.07
N GLU A 179 -4.26 -0.98 2.67
CA GLU A 179 -4.90 -0.85 1.36
C GLU A 179 -5.54 0.53 1.19
N ALA A 180 -6.03 1.12 2.29
CA ALA A 180 -6.58 2.47 2.32
C ALA A 180 -5.49 3.55 2.25
N ASP A 181 -4.24 3.26 2.61
CA ASP A 181 -3.16 4.25 2.57
C ASP A 181 -3.06 4.86 1.19
N ARG A 182 -3.04 4.04 0.12
CA ARG A 182 -2.96 4.54 -1.26
C ARG A 182 -4.13 5.46 -1.64
N LEU A 183 -5.30 5.26 -1.05
CA LEU A 183 -6.49 6.11 -1.27
C LEU A 183 -6.37 7.45 -0.55
N PHE A 184 -5.63 7.51 0.55
CA PHE A 184 -5.39 8.71 1.35
C PHE A 184 -3.94 9.20 1.29
N GLY A 185 -3.14 8.70 0.34
CA GLY A 185 -1.87 9.16 -0.29
C GLY A 185 -0.63 9.56 0.55
N SER A 186 -0.17 8.87 1.59
CA SER A 186 -0.26 7.43 1.70
C SER A 186 0.47 6.74 0.55
N VAL A 187 1.81 6.74 0.45
CA VAL A 187 2.48 5.86 -0.54
C VAL A 187 2.12 4.38 -0.30
N GLY A 188 1.51 4.05 0.85
CA GLY A 188 1.01 2.74 1.27
C GLY A 188 2.10 1.69 1.49
N TYR A 189 3.28 2.00 0.98
CA TYR A 189 4.48 1.21 0.95
C TYR A 189 5.60 2.25 0.97
N PRO A 190 6.49 2.26 1.97
CA PRO A 190 7.73 3.00 1.80
C PRO A 190 8.41 2.42 0.55
N PRO A 191 8.77 3.24 -0.45
CA PRO A 191 9.58 2.72 -1.53
C PRO A 191 10.88 2.22 -0.91
N GLN A 192 11.25 0.98 -1.22
CA GLN A 192 12.64 0.53 -1.16
C GLN A 192 13.41 1.39 -2.17
N VAL A 193 13.77 2.60 -1.75
CA VAL A 193 14.79 3.43 -2.38
C VAL A 193 15.86 3.64 -1.33
N ASP A 194 16.63 2.58 -1.12
CA ASP A 194 18.07 2.77 -1.19
C ASP A 194 18.36 3.44 -2.54
N ASP A 195 19.17 4.49 -2.53
CA ASP A 195 19.60 5.30 -3.68
C ASP A 195 18.74 6.52 -4.07
N ALA A 196 18.41 7.36 -3.08
CA ALA A 196 18.53 8.81 -3.31
C ALA A 196 19.99 9.22 -2.99
N VAL A 197 20.88 8.84 -3.90
CA VAL A 197 22.27 9.32 -3.95
C VAL A 197 22.25 10.85 -3.88
N ARG A 198 22.89 11.38 -2.84
CA ARG A 198 23.27 12.79 -2.73
C ARG A 198 24.44 13.11 -3.64
#